data_AF-A0AA43A1G9-F1
#
_entry.id   AF-A0AA43A1G9-F1
#
_cell.length_a   1.000
_cell.length_b   1.000
_cell.length_c   1.000
_cell.angle_alpha   90.00
_cell.angle_beta   90.00
_cell.angle_gamma   90.00
#
_symmetry.space_group_name_H-M   'P 1'
#
loop_
_entity.id
_entity.type
_entity.pdbx_description
1 polymer ?
#
loop_
_entity_poly.entity_id
_entity_poly.type
_entity_poly.pdbx_seq_one_letter_code
_entity_poly.pdbx_strand_id
1 'polypeptide(L)'
;MPILKRPSLLLLLLLGACATAPSKEPTASSFQTTAQTFVFACSDSFEFVARTDNKEAWLFLPSGTMQLPYTEAGSYRDDQTHFQIDGQEASLENSGVKHLGCKNDRRQAIWEHAKLNGADYRAVGNEPGWHLEVRSQKSIILVTDYGSTRHEFRLPKPVIDKTSRITRYQTKESGHELSLIISDEPCLDSMSGEEFSSKATVVLDGKRLQGCGRALH
;
A
#
# COMPACT_ATOMS: atom_id res chain seq x y z
N MET A 1 11.00 49.96 -83.08
CA MET A 1 10.36 48.63 -82.95
C MET A 1 11.18 47.79 -81.98
N PRO A 2 10.52 47.04 -81.09
CA PRO A 2 11.02 46.67 -79.77
C PRO A 2 11.81 45.36 -79.80
N ILE A 3 12.58 45.04 -78.76
CA ILE A 3 12.63 43.69 -78.16
C ILE A 3 13.06 43.82 -76.69
N LEU A 4 12.20 43.25 -75.86
CA LEU A 4 12.24 43.00 -74.42
C LEU A 4 13.65 42.85 -73.78
N LYS A 5 13.88 43.63 -72.72
CA LYS A 5 14.86 43.31 -71.67
C LYS A 5 14.25 42.29 -70.72
N ARG A 6 14.87 41.11 -70.59
CA ARG A 6 14.58 40.11 -69.55
C ARG A 6 15.22 40.56 -68.23
N PRO A 7 14.51 40.59 -67.10
CA PRO A 7 15.15 40.72 -65.80
C PRO A 7 15.63 39.34 -65.33
N SER A 8 16.94 39.25 -65.06
CA SER A 8 17.56 38.10 -64.39
C SER A 8 17.02 37.97 -62.97
N LEU A 9 16.35 36.86 -62.72
CA LEU A 9 15.96 36.39 -61.40
C LEU A 9 17.19 35.71 -60.78
N LEU A 10 17.89 36.38 -59.86
CA LEU A 10 18.92 35.74 -59.04
C LEU A 10 18.35 35.43 -57.65
N LEU A 11 18.36 34.14 -57.36
CA LEU A 11 17.75 33.42 -56.25
C LEU A 11 18.51 33.72 -54.95
N LEU A 12 17.82 34.28 -53.95
CA LEU A 12 18.32 34.43 -52.59
C LEU A 12 18.26 33.06 -51.88
N LEU A 13 19.41 32.43 -51.64
CA LEU A 13 19.53 31.23 -50.80
C LEU A 13 19.49 31.64 -49.32
N LEU A 14 18.33 31.48 -48.68
CA LEU A 14 18.18 31.54 -47.22
C LEU A 14 18.63 30.21 -46.62
N LEU A 15 19.82 30.18 -46.02
CA LEU A 15 20.26 29.11 -45.14
C LEU A 15 19.46 29.20 -43.82
N GLY A 16 18.35 28.46 -43.75
CA GLY A 16 17.64 28.22 -42.50
C GLY A 16 18.48 27.31 -41.60
N ALA A 17 19.16 27.89 -40.62
CA ALA A 17 19.77 27.14 -39.54
C ALA A 17 18.66 26.62 -38.62
N CYS A 18 18.35 25.32 -38.69
CA CYS A 18 17.52 24.66 -37.69
C CYS A 18 18.30 24.62 -36.36
N ALA A 19 17.96 25.52 -35.44
CA ALA A 19 18.35 25.39 -34.05
C ALA A 19 17.55 24.24 -33.43
N THR A 20 18.17 23.08 -33.28
CA THR A 20 17.62 21.94 -32.53
C THR A 20 17.58 22.33 -31.06
N ALA A 21 16.39 22.68 -30.56
CA ALA A 21 16.17 22.82 -29.12
C ALA A 21 16.40 21.45 -28.45
N PRO A 22 17.08 21.38 -27.30
CA PRO A 22 17.19 20.13 -26.56
C PRO A 22 15.78 19.71 -26.12
N SER A 23 15.29 18.62 -26.72
CA SER A 23 14.07 17.97 -26.26
C SER A 23 14.31 17.51 -24.83
N LYS A 24 13.59 18.09 -23.87
CA LYS A 24 13.41 17.48 -22.55
C LYS A 24 12.84 16.08 -22.81
N GLU A 25 13.69 15.07 -22.72
CA GLU A 25 13.24 13.69 -22.60
C GLU A 25 12.22 13.67 -21.46
N PRO A 26 11.02 13.09 -21.67
CA PRO A 26 10.15 12.79 -20.55
C PRO A 26 10.95 11.87 -19.64
N THR A 27 11.32 12.37 -18.47
CA THR A 27 11.90 11.55 -17.40
C THR A 27 11.02 10.33 -17.27
N ALA A 28 11.59 9.16 -17.59
CA ALA A 28 10.89 7.89 -17.45
C ALA A 28 10.26 7.87 -16.05
N SER A 29 8.93 7.91 -16.02
CA SER A 29 8.16 7.76 -14.80
C SER A 29 8.63 6.46 -14.18
N SER A 30 9.32 6.54 -13.05
CA SER A 30 9.63 5.37 -12.25
C SER A 30 8.29 4.70 -11.96
N PHE A 31 7.99 3.58 -12.62
CA PHE A 31 6.88 2.73 -12.23
C PHE A 31 7.16 2.33 -10.79
N GLN A 32 6.52 3.03 -9.85
CA GLN A 32 6.63 2.73 -8.44
C GLN A 32 6.13 1.30 -8.28
N THR A 33 7.09 0.41 -8.04
CA THR A 33 6.86 -1.02 -7.87
C THR A 33 6.32 -1.25 -6.47
N THR A 34 5.14 -0.72 -6.18
CA THR A 34 4.52 -0.91 -4.86
C THR A 34 3.94 -2.30 -4.83
N ALA A 35 4.63 -3.20 -4.12
CA ALA A 35 4.13 -4.53 -3.87
C ALA A 35 2.72 -4.48 -3.26
N GLN A 36 1.80 -5.27 -3.81
CA GLN A 36 0.42 -5.41 -3.34
C GLN A 36 0.30 -6.65 -2.49
N THR A 37 -0.56 -6.62 -1.48
CA THR A 37 -0.83 -7.78 -0.61
C THR A 37 -2.27 -8.23 -0.79
N PHE A 38 -2.45 -9.55 -0.87
CA PHE A 38 -3.72 -10.24 -1.05
C PHE A 38 -3.88 -11.33 0.00
N VAL A 39 -5.10 -11.58 0.42
CA VAL A 39 -5.47 -12.72 1.28
C VAL A 39 -6.48 -13.52 0.50
N PHE A 40 -6.06 -14.65 -0.07
CA PHE A 40 -6.89 -15.45 -0.96
C PHE A 40 -7.58 -16.56 -0.19
N ALA A 41 -8.88 -16.72 -0.41
CA ALA A 41 -9.66 -17.88 0.02
C ALA A 41 -10.17 -18.65 -1.21
N CYS A 42 -9.77 -19.91 -1.32
CA CYS A 42 -10.04 -20.81 -2.45
C CYS A 42 -11.31 -21.64 -2.25
N SER A 43 -11.81 -22.23 -3.33
CA SER A 43 -13.08 -22.99 -3.31
C SER A 43 -13.00 -24.27 -2.45
N ASP A 44 -11.79 -24.77 -2.20
CA ASP A 44 -11.50 -25.92 -1.35
C ASP A 44 -11.17 -25.53 0.10
N SER A 45 -11.49 -24.30 0.50
CA SER A 45 -11.19 -23.74 1.83
C SER A 45 -9.69 -23.58 2.12
N PHE A 46 -8.83 -23.68 1.10
CA PHE A 46 -7.42 -23.31 1.24
C PHE A 46 -7.30 -21.79 1.27
N GLU A 47 -6.51 -21.27 2.21
CA GLU A 47 -6.24 -19.84 2.36
C GLU A 47 -4.74 -19.56 2.36
N PHE A 48 -4.34 -18.46 1.72
CA PHE A 48 -2.94 -18.02 1.71
C PHE A 48 -2.81 -16.51 1.49
N VAL A 49 -1.69 -15.96 1.95
CA VAL A 49 -1.33 -14.56 1.68
C VAL A 49 -0.37 -14.52 0.50
N ALA A 50 -0.59 -13.59 -0.43
CA ALA A 50 0.34 -13.30 -1.51
C ALA A 50 0.77 -11.84 -1.45
N ARG A 51 2.07 -11.57 -1.52
CA ARG A 51 2.61 -10.23 -1.73
C ARG A 51 3.34 -10.18 -3.05
N THR A 52 2.82 -9.41 -4.00
CA THR A 52 3.25 -9.45 -5.40
C THR A 52 3.69 -8.08 -5.87
N ASP A 53 4.72 -8.04 -6.71
CA ASP A 53 5.12 -6.87 -7.47
C ASP A 53 5.45 -7.26 -8.92
N ASN A 54 6.01 -6.37 -9.75
CA ASN A 54 6.26 -6.70 -11.16
C ASN A 54 7.51 -7.60 -11.39
N LYS A 55 8.16 -8.07 -10.33
CA LYS A 55 9.35 -8.93 -10.36
C LYS A 55 9.12 -10.26 -9.69
N GLU A 56 8.33 -10.29 -8.61
CA GLU A 56 8.19 -11.48 -7.79
C GLU A 56 6.90 -11.52 -6.99
N ALA A 57 6.57 -12.73 -6.53
CA ALA A 57 5.53 -12.99 -5.54
C ALA A 57 6.12 -13.73 -4.34
N TRP A 58 5.84 -13.20 -3.15
CA TRP A 58 6.02 -13.91 -1.89
C TRP A 58 4.69 -14.55 -1.49
N LEU A 59 4.64 -15.88 -1.42
CA LEU A 59 3.49 -16.62 -0.94
C LEU A 59 3.75 -17.08 0.48
N PHE A 60 2.82 -16.78 1.39
CA PHE A 60 2.82 -17.25 2.77
C PHE A 60 1.76 -18.34 2.87
N LEU A 61 2.19 -19.57 2.66
CA LEU A 61 1.35 -20.76 2.69
C LEU A 61 1.33 -21.35 4.11
N PRO A 62 0.31 -22.15 4.47
CA PRO A 62 0.31 -22.90 5.73
C PRO A 62 1.53 -23.82 5.90
N SER A 63 2.11 -24.30 4.78
CA SER A 63 3.30 -25.16 4.76
C SER A 63 4.63 -24.39 4.85
N GLY A 64 4.62 -23.07 4.68
CA GLY A 64 5.82 -22.25 4.68
C GLY A 64 5.74 -21.04 3.75
N THR A 65 6.81 -20.25 3.74
CA THR A 65 6.93 -19.08 2.85
C THR A 65 7.77 -19.45 1.64
N MET A 66 7.36 -18.98 0.46
CA MET A 66 8.09 -19.17 -0.77
C MET A 66 8.10 -17.90 -1.64
N GLN A 67 9.09 -17.80 -2.50
CA GLN A 67 9.28 -16.68 -3.42
C GLN A 67 9.25 -17.22 -4.86
N LEU A 68 8.46 -16.57 -5.72
CA LEU A 68 8.26 -16.96 -7.11
C LEU A 68 8.64 -15.78 -8.03
N PRO A 69 9.48 -15.99 -9.04
CA PRO A 69 9.77 -14.94 -10.02
C PRO A 69 8.56 -14.70 -10.93
N TYR A 70 8.39 -13.45 -11.35
CA TYR A 70 7.42 -13.06 -12.36
C TYR A 70 7.84 -13.59 -13.74
N THR A 71 6.86 -13.97 -14.55
CA THR A 71 7.04 -14.46 -15.92
C THR A 71 6.32 -13.54 -16.89
N GLU A 72 6.88 -13.37 -18.10
CA GLU A 72 6.28 -12.53 -19.16
C GLU A 72 4.86 -12.95 -19.58
N ALA A 73 4.43 -14.15 -19.18
CA ALA A 73 3.07 -14.66 -19.35
C ALA A 73 2.05 -14.11 -18.33
N GLY A 74 2.44 -13.16 -17.49
CA GLY A 74 1.54 -12.58 -16.48
C GLY A 74 1.29 -13.47 -15.27
N SER A 75 2.26 -14.33 -14.91
CA SER A 75 2.15 -15.27 -13.79
C SER A 75 3.46 -15.38 -13.01
N TYR A 76 3.44 -15.97 -11.83
CA TYR A 76 4.62 -16.23 -11.02
C TYR A 76 4.89 -17.73 -10.93
N ARG A 77 6.10 -18.19 -11.23
CA ARG A 77 6.36 -19.61 -11.41
C ARG A 77 7.79 -20.03 -11.12
N ASP A 78 7.94 -21.22 -10.53
CA ASP A 78 9.16 -22.01 -10.52
C ASP A 78 8.89 -23.43 -11.08
N ASP A 79 9.80 -24.38 -10.88
CA ASP A 79 9.68 -25.74 -11.40
C ASP A 79 8.49 -26.54 -10.82
N GLN A 80 8.03 -26.21 -9.61
CA GLN A 80 7.02 -26.98 -8.88
C GLN A 80 5.73 -26.21 -8.61
N THR A 81 5.76 -24.89 -8.79
CA THR A 81 4.69 -23.99 -8.37
C THR A 81 4.34 -23.01 -9.46
N HIS A 82 3.05 -22.88 -9.73
CA HIS A 82 2.49 -21.88 -10.62
C HIS A 82 1.40 -21.10 -9.91
N PHE A 83 1.64 -19.80 -9.73
CA PHE A 83 0.69 -18.86 -9.18
C PHE A 83 0.23 -17.89 -10.26
N GLN A 84 -1.07 -17.90 -10.55
CA GLN A 84 -1.70 -16.99 -11.49
C GLN A 84 -2.64 -16.06 -10.72
N ILE A 85 -2.54 -14.77 -11.00
CA ILE A 85 -3.37 -13.73 -10.38
C ILE A 85 -3.95 -12.85 -11.47
N ASP A 86 -5.26 -12.61 -11.40
CA ASP A 86 -5.97 -11.66 -12.25
C ASP A 86 -6.86 -10.78 -11.37
N GLY A 87 -6.41 -9.56 -11.12
CA GLY A 87 -7.12 -8.58 -10.28
C GLY A 87 -7.32 -9.07 -8.84
N GLN A 88 -8.52 -9.58 -8.54
CA GLN A 88 -8.95 -10.03 -7.20
C GLN A 88 -9.16 -11.54 -7.13
N GLU A 89 -8.85 -12.26 -8.20
CA GLU A 89 -8.95 -13.71 -8.29
C GLU A 89 -7.58 -14.34 -8.57
N ALA A 90 -7.42 -15.59 -8.17
CA ALA A 90 -6.18 -16.32 -8.36
C ALA A 90 -6.39 -17.84 -8.48
N SER A 91 -5.34 -18.51 -8.94
CA SER A 91 -5.14 -19.94 -8.81
C SER A 91 -3.70 -20.22 -8.37
N LEU A 92 -3.54 -21.31 -7.61
CA LEU A 92 -2.24 -21.78 -7.15
C LEU A 92 -2.12 -23.26 -7.43
N GLU A 93 -1.12 -23.66 -8.21
CA GLU A 93 -0.66 -25.03 -8.28
C GLU A 93 0.66 -25.14 -7.53
N ASN A 94 0.76 -26.03 -6.54
CA ASN A 94 2.00 -26.28 -5.80
C ASN A 94 2.20 -27.79 -5.67
N SER A 95 3.32 -28.31 -6.16
CA SER A 95 3.68 -29.73 -6.08
C SER A 95 2.58 -30.66 -6.64
N GLY A 96 1.89 -30.22 -7.69
CA GLY A 96 0.79 -30.93 -8.34
C GLY A 96 -0.59 -30.79 -7.68
N VAL A 97 -0.68 -30.13 -6.52
CA VAL A 97 -1.96 -29.78 -5.88
C VAL A 97 -2.45 -28.46 -6.44
N LYS A 98 -3.70 -28.42 -6.92
CA LYS A 98 -4.31 -27.22 -7.50
C LYS A 98 -5.39 -26.64 -6.59
N HIS A 99 -5.22 -25.39 -6.23
CA HIS A 99 -6.21 -24.55 -5.56
C HIS A 99 -6.80 -23.57 -6.58
N LEU A 100 -8.11 -23.66 -6.80
CA LEU A 100 -8.84 -22.89 -7.82
C LEU A 100 -9.91 -22.01 -7.19
N GLY A 101 -10.35 -21.01 -7.95
CA GLY A 101 -11.42 -20.10 -7.54
C GLY A 101 -11.06 -19.30 -6.29
N CYS A 102 -9.79 -18.91 -6.17
CA CYS A 102 -9.30 -18.16 -5.02
C CYS A 102 -9.71 -16.69 -5.15
N LYS A 103 -10.41 -16.16 -4.15
CA LYS A 103 -10.90 -14.78 -4.13
C LYS A 103 -10.23 -13.99 -3.02
N ASN A 104 -9.86 -12.75 -3.30
CA ASN A 104 -9.22 -11.88 -2.32
C ASN A 104 -10.23 -11.38 -1.28
N ASP A 105 -9.99 -11.69 0.00
CA ASP A 105 -10.57 -10.96 1.12
C ASP A 105 -9.85 -9.62 1.25
N ARG A 106 -10.39 -8.61 0.56
CA ARG A 106 -9.84 -7.25 0.53
C ARG A 106 -9.75 -6.61 1.91
N ARG A 107 -10.66 -6.96 2.82
CA ARG A 107 -10.66 -6.40 4.18
C ARG A 107 -9.47 -6.95 4.94
N GLN A 108 -9.24 -8.26 4.90
CA GLN A 108 -8.08 -8.88 5.54
C GLN A 108 -6.76 -8.47 4.87
N ALA A 109 -6.75 -8.33 3.54
CA ALA A 109 -5.59 -7.88 2.79
C ALA A 109 -5.04 -6.52 3.25
N ILE A 110 -5.90 -5.59 3.68
CA ILE A 110 -5.47 -4.29 4.24
C ILE A 110 -4.66 -4.47 5.52
N TRP A 111 -5.09 -5.37 6.41
CA TRP A 111 -4.42 -5.64 7.68
C TRP A 111 -3.11 -6.41 7.48
N GLU A 112 -3.10 -7.42 6.60
CA GLU A 112 -1.88 -8.15 6.24
C GLU A 112 -0.87 -7.25 5.51
N HIS A 113 -1.33 -6.33 4.66
CA HIS A 113 -0.45 -5.35 4.03
C HIS A 113 0.26 -4.47 5.07
N ALA A 114 -0.47 -4.01 6.08
CA ALA A 114 0.10 -3.23 7.19
C ALA A 114 1.16 -4.05 7.95
N LYS A 115 0.83 -5.30 8.30
CA LYS A 115 1.74 -6.23 8.98
C LYS A 115 3.03 -6.44 8.19
N LEU A 116 2.93 -6.77 6.90
CA LEU A 116 4.08 -7.00 6.03
C LEU A 116 4.89 -5.71 5.75
N ASN A 117 4.30 -4.53 5.97
CA ASN A 117 4.99 -3.24 5.94
C ASN A 117 5.56 -2.81 7.31
N GLY A 118 5.57 -3.72 8.29
CA GLY A 118 6.18 -3.52 9.59
C GLY A 118 5.27 -2.86 10.64
N ALA A 119 3.96 -2.81 10.43
CA ALA A 119 3.03 -2.44 11.48
C ALA A 119 2.92 -3.56 12.52
N ASP A 120 3.08 -3.21 13.80
CA ASP A 120 2.88 -4.12 14.95
C ASP A 120 1.51 -3.88 15.63
N TYR A 121 0.85 -2.78 15.29
CA TYR A 121 -0.51 -2.47 15.67
C TYR A 121 -1.17 -1.62 14.61
N ARG A 122 -2.46 -1.86 14.36
CA ARG A 122 -3.27 -1.03 13.48
C ARG A 122 -4.64 -0.76 14.12
N ALA A 123 -5.14 0.45 13.89
CA ALA A 123 -6.49 0.87 14.29
C ALA A 123 -7.18 1.67 13.18
N VAL A 124 -8.50 1.64 13.18
CA VAL A 124 -9.37 2.31 12.22
C VAL A 124 -10.57 2.95 12.92
N GLY A 125 -11.09 4.04 12.38
CA GLY A 125 -12.37 4.61 12.80
C GLY A 125 -13.11 5.27 11.65
N ASN A 126 -14.43 5.37 11.78
CA ASN A 126 -15.32 5.62 10.64
C ASN A 126 -15.75 7.08 10.51
N GLU A 127 -15.89 7.83 11.61
CA GLU A 127 -16.48 9.16 11.61
C GLU A 127 -15.70 10.17 12.49
N PRO A 128 -14.93 11.10 11.88
CA PRO A 128 -14.49 11.08 10.48
C PRO A 128 -13.63 9.84 10.19
N GLY A 129 -13.45 9.48 8.92
CA GLY A 129 -12.64 8.32 8.54
C GLY A 129 -11.14 8.52 8.84
N TRP A 130 -10.54 7.59 9.59
CA TRP A 130 -9.11 7.59 9.92
C TRP A 130 -8.55 6.17 10.08
N HIS A 131 -7.24 6.04 9.91
CA HIS A 131 -6.52 4.85 10.36
C HIS A 131 -5.14 5.20 10.92
N LEU A 132 -4.64 4.35 11.80
CA LEU A 132 -3.35 4.51 12.46
C LEU A 132 -2.57 3.20 12.40
N GLU A 133 -1.27 3.31 12.19
CA GLU A 133 -0.32 2.21 12.33
C GLU A 133 0.77 2.61 13.32
N VAL A 134 1.02 1.73 14.29
CA VAL A 134 2.29 1.74 15.03
C VAL A 134 3.22 0.79 14.28
N ARG A 135 4.43 1.25 13.95
CA ARG A 135 5.38 0.49 13.13
C ARG A 135 6.65 0.17 13.88
N SER A 136 6.87 -1.12 14.13
CA SER A 136 8.13 -1.79 14.50
C SER A 136 9.13 -0.89 15.24
N GLN A 137 8.70 -0.35 16.37
CA GLN A 137 9.50 0.47 17.27
C GLN A 137 10.04 1.82 16.72
N LYS A 138 9.58 2.27 15.55
CA LYS A 138 10.12 3.47 14.86
C LYS A 138 9.15 4.64 14.86
N SER A 139 7.92 4.41 14.41
CA SER A 139 7.01 5.51 14.10
C SER A 139 5.55 5.17 14.38
N ILE A 140 4.76 6.22 14.56
CA ILE A 140 3.30 6.18 14.48
C ILE A 140 2.90 6.92 13.21
N ILE A 141 2.13 6.28 12.34
CA ILE A 141 1.55 6.90 11.15
C ILE A 141 0.06 7.02 11.40
N LEU A 142 -0.45 8.25 11.32
CA LEU A 142 -1.88 8.55 11.38
C LEU A 142 -2.30 9.12 10.03
N VAL A 143 -3.37 8.57 9.47
CA VAL A 143 -3.98 9.09 8.24
C VAL A 143 -5.42 9.49 8.56
N THR A 144 -5.77 10.74 8.29
CA THR A 144 -7.08 11.34 8.53
C THR A 144 -7.71 11.81 7.22
N ASP A 145 -8.88 12.45 7.32
CA ASP A 145 -9.56 13.10 6.19
C ASP A 145 -9.75 12.14 5.02
N TYR A 146 -10.21 10.92 5.34
CA TYR A 146 -10.48 9.85 4.38
C TYR A 146 -9.30 9.50 3.47
N GLY A 147 -8.07 9.59 4.01
CA GLY A 147 -6.85 9.22 3.28
C GLY A 147 -6.05 10.40 2.74
N SER A 148 -6.58 11.62 2.82
CA SER A 148 -5.95 12.79 2.20
C SER A 148 -4.86 13.45 3.05
N THR A 149 -4.90 13.26 4.37
CA THR A 149 -3.92 13.87 5.29
C THR A 149 -3.13 12.79 6.01
N ARG A 150 -1.80 12.81 5.89
CA ARG A 150 -0.88 11.87 6.55
C ARG A 150 0.02 12.60 7.54
N HIS A 151 0.01 12.13 8.77
CA HIS A 151 0.93 12.54 9.84
C HIS A 151 1.85 11.38 10.19
N GLU A 152 3.11 11.69 10.43
CA GLU A 152 4.10 10.72 10.90
C GLU A 152 4.80 11.28 12.13
N PHE A 153 4.86 10.47 13.17
CA PHE A 153 5.45 10.82 14.45
C PHE A 153 6.51 9.80 14.82
N ARG A 154 7.60 10.25 15.45
CA ARG A 154 8.52 9.35 16.14
C ARG A 154 7.79 8.59 17.25
N LEU A 155 8.05 7.29 17.35
CA LEU A 155 7.44 6.46 18.39
C LEU A 155 8.05 6.78 19.76
N PRO A 156 7.26 7.26 20.74
CA PRO A 156 7.75 7.50 22.09
C PRO A 156 7.77 6.20 22.90
N LYS A 157 8.47 6.21 24.04
CA LYS A 157 8.31 5.13 25.03
C LYS A 157 6.88 5.15 25.57
N PRO A 158 6.13 4.03 25.54
CA PRO A 158 4.78 3.99 26.05
C PRO A 158 4.72 4.09 27.57
N VAL A 159 3.63 4.69 28.06
CA VAL A 159 3.20 4.55 29.45
C VAL A 159 2.17 3.42 29.49
N ILE A 160 2.48 2.36 30.23
CA ILE A 160 1.64 1.16 30.33
C ILE A 160 1.06 1.09 31.73
N ASP A 161 -0.26 1.10 31.83
CA ASP A 161 -1.00 0.79 33.04
C ASP A 161 -1.54 -0.64 32.92
N LYS A 162 -0.90 -1.57 33.63
CA LYS A 162 -1.27 -2.99 33.62
C LYS A 162 -2.59 -3.26 34.33
N THR A 163 -2.97 -2.42 35.29
CA THR A 163 -4.19 -2.62 36.10
C THR A 163 -5.42 -2.27 35.26
N SER A 164 -5.39 -1.13 34.57
CA SER A 164 -6.47 -0.73 33.66
C SER A 164 -6.34 -1.33 32.25
N ARG A 165 -5.24 -2.04 31.98
CA ARG A 165 -4.88 -2.59 30.66
C ARG A 165 -4.88 -1.54 29.55
N ILE A 166 -4.27 -0.39 29.86
CA ILE A 166 -4.16 0.76 28.96
C ILE A 166 -2.70 0.99 28.58
N THR A 167 -2.46 1.20 27.29
CA THR A 167 -1.18 1.68 26.76
C THR A 167 -1.36 3.08 26.18
N ARG A 168 -0.47 4.01 26.53
CA ARG A 168 -0.52 5.40 26.07
C ARG A 168 0.79 5.82 25.41
N TYR A 169 0.68 6.46 24.26
CA TYR A 169 1.77 7.13 23.56
C TYR A 169 1.48 8.62 23.47
N GLN A 170 2.49 9.44 23.73
CA GLN A 170 2.42 10.90 23.58
C GLN A 170 3.64 11.40 22.84
N THR A 171 3.43 12.12 21.74
CA THR A 171 4.51 12.57 20.86
C THR A 171 4.13 13.87 20.16
N LYS A 172 5.14 14.64 19.73
CA LYS A 172 4.99 15.88 18.99
C LYS A 172 5.96 15.90 17.82
N GLU A 173 5.47 16.18 16.63
CA GLU A 173 6.28 16.24 15.41
C GLU A 173 5.66 17.25 14.44
N SER A 174 6.49 18.00 13.72
CA SER A 174 6.04 18.93 12.67
C SER A 174 4.93 19.90 13.10
N GLY A 175 4.93 20.35 14.36
CA GLY A 175 3.92 21.26 14.91
C GLY A 175 2.60 20.62 15.34
N HIS A 176 2.47 19.29 15.20
CA HIS A 176 1.31 18.52 15.64
C HIS A 176 1.58 17.76 16.94
N GLU A 177 0.58 17.64 17.79
CA GLU A 177 0.61 16.85 19.03
C GLU A 177 -0.35 15.66 18.91
N LEU A 178 0.18 14.46 19.19
CA LEU A 178 -0.55 13.21 19.17
C LEU A 178 -0.56 12.55 20.55
N SER A 179 -1.75 12.17 21.02
CA SER A 179 -1.93 11.19 22.10
C SER A 179 -2.70 9.99 21.58
N LEU A 180 -2.09 8.81 21.60
CA LEU A 180 -2.74 7.53 21.32
C LEU A 180 -2.99 6.78 22.62
N ILE A 181 -4.21 6.30 22.80
CA ILE A 181 -4.66 5.51 23.95
C ILE A 181 -5.23 4.21 23.41
N ILE A 182 -4.66 3.09 23.82
CA ILE A 182 -5.13 1.74 23.48
C ILE A 182 -5.62 1.09 24.76
N SER A 183 -6.90 0.68 24.80
CA SER A 183 -7.44 -0.16 25.86
C SER A 183 -7.66 -1.58 25.34
N ASP A 184 -7.16 -2.56 26.10
CA ASP A 184 -7.36 -3.99 25.85
C ASP A 184 -8.78 -4.41 26.26
N GLU A 185 -9.75 -4.08 25.41
CA GLU A 185 -11.14 -4.45 25.57
C GLU A 185 -11.79 -4.69 24.19
N PRO A 186 -12.79 -5.57 24.10
CA PRO A 186 -13.50 -5.80 22.85
C PRO A 186 -14.07 -4.51 22.25
N CYS A 187 -13.91 -4.37 20.93
CA CYS A 187 -14.43 -3.26 20.15
C CYS A 187 -15.16 -3.81 18.94
N LEU A 188 -16.44 -3.48 18.80
CA LEU A 188 -17.23 -3.80 17.61
C LEU A 188 -17.22 -2.60 16.68
N ASP A 189 -16.71 -2.76 15.47
CA ASP A 189 -16.81 -1.74 14.43
C ASP A 189 -18.27 -1.64 13.97
N SER A 190 -18.90 -0.49 14.21
CA SER A 190 -20.31 -0.25 13.90
C SER A 190 -20.64 -0.29 12.41
N MET A 191 -19.65 -0.09 11.53
CA MET A 191 -19.86 -0.07 10.09
C MET A 191 -19.68 -1.45 9.43
N SER A 192 -18.70 -2.23 9.89
CA SER A 192 -18.41 -3.55 9.32
C SER A 192 -18.97 -4.72 10.12
N GLY A 193 -19.27 -4.51 11.41
CA GLY A 193 -19.59 -5.58 12.36
C GLY A 193 -18.37 -6.41 12.78
N GLU A 194 -17.15 -6.02 12.40
CA GLU A 194 -15.93 -6.73 12.80
C GLU A 194 -15.63 -6.51 14.29
N GLU A 195 -15.27 -7.60 14.97
CA GLU A 195 -14.78 -7.55 16.35
C GLU A 195 -13.26 -7.39 16.39
N PHE A 196 -12.81 -6.49 17.24
CA PHE A 196 -11.41 -6.18 17.49
C PHE A 196 -11.07 -6.38 18.96
N SER A 197 -9.80 -6.69 19.23
CA SER A 197 -9.31 -6.95 20.58
C SER A 197 -9.06 -5.67 21.40
N SER A 198 -9.10 -4.49 20.78
CA SER A 198 -8.83 -3.23 21.48
C SER A 198 -9.65 -2.05 20.96
N LYS A 199 -9.91 -1.09 21.85
CA LYS A 199 -10.36 0.26 21.46
C LYS A 199 -9.16 1.17 21.35
N ALA A 200 -9.19 2.04 20.34
CA ALA A 200 -8.21 3.08 20.11
C ALA A 200 -8.86 4.46 20.23
N THR A 201 -8.25 5.33 21.03
CA THR A 201 -8.57 6.76 21.05
C THR A 201 -7.34 7.54 20.64
N VAL A 202 -7.48 8.32 19.58
CA VAL A 202 -6.47 9.26 19.11
C VAL A 202 -6.91 10.68 19.47
N VAL A 203 -6.00 11.49 19.99
CA VAL A 203 -6.18 12.93 20.13
C VAL A 203 -5.10 13.62 19.31
N LEU A 204 -5.48 14.28 18.23
CA LEU A 204 -4.61 15.04 17.34
C LEU A 204 -4.96 16.53 17.48
N ASP A 205 -4.04 17.34 18.01
CA ASP A 205 -4.23 18.78 18.23
C ASP A 205 -5.56 19.12 18.94
N GLY A 206 -5.90 18.33 19.95
CA GLY A 206 -7.13 18.45 20.73
C GLY A 206 -8.39 17.84 20.08
N LYS A 207 -8.34 17.45 18.80
CA LYS A 207 -9.44 16.72 18.15
C LYS A 207 -9.38 15.24 18.52
N ARG A 208 -10.49 14.73 19.06
CA ARG A 208 -10.61 13.32 19.48
C ARG A 208 -11.20 12.47 18.37
N LEU A 209 -10.56 11.35 18.10
CA LEU A 209 -10.96 10.32 17.14
C LEU A 209 -11.05 8.98 17.89
N GLN A 210 -12.12 8.22 17.64
CA GLN A 210 -12.37 6.93 18.28
C GLN A 210 -12.49 5.83 17.22
N GLY A 211 -12.08 4.62 17.59
CA GLY A 211 -12.03 3.50 16.67
C GLY A 211 -11.64 2.19 17.34
N CYS A 212 -11.52 1.15 16.52
CA CYS A 212 -11.15 -0.19 16.92
C CYS A 212 -9.77 -0.55 16.36
N GLY A 213 -9.05 -1.44 17.03
CA GLY A 213 -7.75 -1.89 16.54
C GLY A 213 -7.32 -3.24 17.08
N ARG A 214 -6.26 -3.78 16.51
CA ARG A 214 -5.63 -5.03 16.95
C ARG A 214 -4.12 -4.96 16.78
N ALA A 215 -3.42 -5.72 17.61
CA ALA A 215 -2.02 -5.98 17.40
C ALA A 215 -1.83 -6.87 16.17
N LEU A 216 -0.72 -6.68 15.47
CA LEU A 216 -0.31 -7.42 14.28
C LEU A 216 1.00 -8.12 14.60
N HIS A 217 0.95 -9.46 14.68
CA HIS A 217 2.06 -10.34 15.01
C HIS A 217 2.01 -11.56 14.13
#